data_AF-A0A955SGZ2-F1
#
_entry.id   AF-A0A955SGZ2-F1
#
_cell.length_a   1.000
_cell.length_b   1.000
_cell.length_c   1.000
_cell.angle_alpha   90.00
_cell.angle_beta   90.00
_cell.angle_gamma   90.00
#
_symmetry.space_group_name_H-M   'P 1'
#
loop_
_entity.id
_entity.type
_entity.pdbx_description
1 polymer ?
#
loop_
_entity_poly.entity_id
_entity_poly.type
_entity_poly.pdbx_seq_one_letter_code
_entity_poly.pdbx_strand_id
1 'polypeptide(L)'
;TYGDPDENEATRSTFEVSGPFESGEYAVPTLPQAPAGAPLGEQSVKRDVGACLKRDQLDLHLLGADGTTGEYKERQGEGPIDNPSEVGGWPTLSTAAPPEDADKDGVPDDREQTTPANRSPEWKNDPRNAQLDDNGDGRTNLEEYLTEIVSESE
;
A
#
# COMPACT_ATOMS: atom_id res chain seq x y z
N THR A 1 29.07 41.30 4.68
CA THR A 1 29.25 40.59 5.96
C THR A 1 28.14 39.60 6.08
N TYR A 2 28.37 38.39 5.58
CA TYR A 2 27.47 37.25 5.78
C TYR A 2 27.75 36.75 7.21
N GLY A 3 26.70 36.64 8.03
CA GLY A 3 26.81 36.19 9.41
C GLY A 3 27.36 34.77 9.51
N ASP A 4 28.01 34.50 10.63
CA ASP A 4 28.63 33.23 10.97
C ASP A 4 27.61 32.07 10.84
N PRO A 5 27.87 31.04 10.02
CA PRO A 5 26.95 29.91 9.84
C PRO A 5 26.76 29.05 11.11
N ASP A 6 27.60 29.24 12.13
CA ASP A 6 27.53 28.46 13.38
C ASP A 6 26.57 29.06 14.43
N GLU A 7 25.95 30.22 14.18
CA GLU A 7 24.98 30.81 15.12
C GLU A 7 23.56 30.24 15.01
N ASN A 8 23.30 29.31 14.09
CA ASN A 8 21.95 28.75 13.89
C ASN A 8 21.78 27.29 14.32
N GLU A 9 22.72 26.73 15.10
CA GLU A 9 22.70 25.32 15.49
C GLU A 9 21.34 24.94 16.13
N ALA A 10 20.43 24.47 15.28
CA ALA A 10 19.17 23.84 15.64
C ALA A 10 19.51 22.46 16.21
N THR A 11 20.19 22.45 17.35
CA THR A 11 20.53 21.23 18.05
C THR A 11 19.26 20.62 18.63
N ARG A 12 19.25 19.31 18.79
CA ARG A 12 18.17 18.56 19.45
C ARG A 12 17.80 19.18 20.80
N SER A 13 18.78 19.66 21.55
CA SER A 13 18.57 20.37 22.82
C SER A 13 17.74 21.66 22.69
N THR A 14 17.69 22.29 21.52
CA THR A 14 16.90 23.51 21.26
C THR A 14 15.40 23.22 21.15
N PHE A 15 15.03 22.00 20.74
CA PHE A 15 13.65 21.59 20.51
C PHE A 15 13.17 20.48 21.45
N GLU A 16 14.06 19.93 22.28
CA GLU A 16 13.70 18.96 23.30
C GLU A 16 12.88 19.59 24.42
N VAL A 17 11.72 18.98 24.66
CA VAL A 17 10.79 19.41 25.69
C VAL A 17 11.18 18.69 26.97
N SER A 18 11.35 19.43 28.07
CA SER A 18 11.86 18.91 29.35
C SER A 18 10.88 17.98 30.09
N GLY A 19 9.71 17.72 29.51
CA GLY A 19 8.68 16.88 30.07
C GLY A 19 7.52 16.68 29.08
N PRO A 20 6.58 15.76 29.40
CA PRO A 20 5.38 15.59 28.61
C PRO A 20 4.59 16.90 28.57
N PHE A 21 4.07 17.29 27.41
CA PHE A 21 3.07 18.35 27.38
C PHE A 21 1.82 17.86 28.10
N GLU A 22 1.29 18.67 29.02
CA GLU A 22 -0.06 18.47 29.54
C GLU A 22 -1.04 18.67 28.39
N SER A 23 -1.43 17.57 27.73
CA SER A 23 -2.68 17.57 26.99
C SER A 23 -3.76 17.86 28.02
N GLY A 24 -4.50 18.97 27.86
CA GLY A 24 -5.67 19.24 28.69
C GLY A 24 -6.61 18.02 28.71
N GLU A 25 -7.52 17.96 29.69
CA GLU A 25 -8.47 16.85 29.80
C GLU A 25 -9.25 16.68 28.49
N TYR A 26 -8.82 15.72 27.67
CA TYR A 26 -9.54 15.32 26.49
C TYR A 26 -10.30 14.05 26.88
N ALA A 27 -11.62 14.17 26.93
CA ALA A 27 -12.45 12.99 27.00
C ALA A 27 -12.29 12.27 25.66
N VAL A 28 -11.60 11.13 25.64
CA VAL A 28 -11.70 10.20 24.52
C VAL A 28 -13.19 9.86 24.41
N PRO A 29 -13.89 10.26 23.33
CA PRO A 29 -15.29 9.89 23.20
C PRO A 29 -15.33 8.36 23.19
N THR A 30 -16.07 7.78 24.14
CA THR A 30 -16.32 6.35 24.15
C THR A 30 -17.07 6.03 22.87
N LEU A 31 -16.34 5.53 21.87
CA LEU A 31 -16.97 4.99 20.67
C LEU A 31 -17.90 3.86 21.12
N PRO A 32 -19.11 3.74 20.55
CA PRO A 32 -20.00 2.65 20.88
C PRO A 32 -19.25 1.34 20.66
N GLN A 33 -18.98 0.60 21.75
CA GLN A 33 -18.39 -0.71 21.63
C GLN A 33 -19.37 -1.61 20.88
N ALA A 34 -18.87 -2.32 19.88
CA ALA A 34 -19.64 -3.34 19.20
C ALA A 34 -20.20 -4.32 20.25
N PRO A 35 -21.46 -4.77 20.13
CA PRO A 35 -22.09 -5.62 21.11
C PRO A 35 -21.28 -6.91 21.33
N ALA A 36 -21.20 -7.35 22.59
CA ALA A 36 -20.52 -8.58 22.97
C ALA A 36 -21.12 -9.77 22.18
N GLY A 37 -20.28 -10.43 21.38
CA GLY A 37 -20.70 -11.54 20.52
C GLY A 37 -20.98 -11.17 19.06
N ALA A 38 -20.70 -9.93 18.61
CA ALA A 38 -20.56 -9.66 17.19
C ALA A 38 -19.38 -10.49 16.65
N PRO A 39 -19.61 -11.58 15.89
CA PRO A 39 -18.52 -12.23 15.23
C PRO A 39 -18.09 -11.30 14.08
N LEU A 40 -16.79 -11.19 13.83
CA LEU A 40 -16.23 -10.83 12.52
C LEU A 40 -16.06 -9.33 12.17
N GLY A 41 -16.46 -8.34 12.96
CA GLY A 41 -16.24 -6.92 12.57
C GLY A 41 -14.77 -6.56 12.39
N GLU A 42 -13.98 -6.70 13.45
CA GLU A 42 -12.53 -6.41 13.45
C GLU A 42 -11.75 -7.35 12.51
N GLN A 43 -12.08 -8.64 12.52
CA GLN A 43 -11.41 -9.65 11.68
C GLN A 43 -11.73 -9.47 10.19
N SER A 44 -12.97 -9.10 9.83
CA SER A 44 -13.32 -8.82 8.43
C SER A 44 -12.66 -7.54 7.95
N VAL A 45 -12.58 -6.50 8.80
CA VAL A 45 -11.83 -5.29 8.44
C VAL A 45 -10.37 -5.65 8.21
N LYS A 46 -9.70 -6.40 9.09
CA LYS A 46 -8.29 -6.79 8.87
C LYS A 46 -8.10 -7.68 7.63
N ARG A 47 -9.05 -8.58 7.34
CA ARG A 47 -8.97 -9.43 6.15
C ARG A 47 -9.16 -8.65 4.86
N ASP A 48 -10.12 -7.72 4.84
CA ASP A 48 -10.60 -7.06 3.62
C ASP A 48 -10.10 -5.60 3.51
N VAL A 49 -9.24 -5.14 4.43
CA VAL A 49 -8.63 -3.80 4.35
C VAL A 49 -7.63 -3.72 3.20
N GLY A 50 -7.67 -2.58 2.52
CA GLY A 50 -6.84 -2.28 1.36
C GLY A 50 -7.49 -2.71 0.05
N ALA A 51 -7.04 -2.11 -1.05
CA ALA A 51 -7.40 -2.50 -2.41
C ALA A 51 -6.32 -3.43 -2.99
N CYS A 52 -6.02 -4.53 -2.29
CA CYS A 52 -4.96 -5.48 -2.65
C CYS A 52 -5.53 -6.85 -3.02
N LEU A 53 -5.14 -7.39 -4.17
CA LEU A 53 -5.47 -8.78 -4.55
C LEU A 53 -4.59 -9.79 -3.82
N LYS A 54 -3.30 -9.46 -3.65
CA LYS A 54 -2.29 -10.26 -2.93
C LYS A 54 -1.54 -9.33 -1.98
N ARG A 55 -1.34 -9.76 -0.74
CA ARG A 55 -0.58 -9.03 0.26
C ARG A 55 0.90 -9.26 0.08
N ASP A 56 1.70 -8.20 0.19
CA ASP A 56 3.15 -8.32 0.17
C ASP A 56 3.71 -8.65 1.57
N GLN A 57 5.03 -8.79 1.67
CA GLN A 57 5.67 -9.09 2.95
C GLN A 57 5.49 -8.00 4.01
N LEU A 58 5.35 -6.73 3.58
CA LEU A 58 5.15 -5.60 4.48
C LEU A 58 3.72 -5.56 5.00
N ASP A 59 2.73 -5.81 4.13
CA ASP A 59 1.33 -5.97 4.51
C ASP A 59 1.17 -7.10 5.56
N LEU A 60 1.82 -8.24 5.32
CA LEU A 60 1.83 -9.37 6.26
C LEU A 60 2.61 -9.07 7.54
N HIS A 61 3.63 -8.20 7.50
CA HIS A 61 4.32 -7.77 8.70
C HIS A 61 3.40 -6.96 9.63
N LEU A 62 2.54 -6.11 9.06
CA LEU A 62 1.59 -5.28 9.81
C LEU A 62 0.35 -6.06 10.25
N LEU A 63 -0.18 -6.91 9.38
CA LEU A 63 -1.43 -7.66 9.62
C LEU A 63 -1.21 -9.04 10.25
N GLY A 64 0.04 -9.44 10.45
CA GLY A 64 0.43 -10.79 10.88
C GLY A 64 0.50 -11.78 9.72
N ALA A 65 1.15 -12.93 9.96
CA ALA A 65 1.45 -13.92 8.91
C ALA A 65 0.20 -14.53 8.25
N ASP A 66 -0.94 -14.49 8.94
CA ASP A 66 -2.24 -14.91 8.41
C ASP A 66 -3.07 -13.76 7.82
N GLY A 67 -2.54 -12.54 7.82
CA GLY A 67 -3.17 -11.34 7.27
C GLY A 67 -4.41 -10.87 8.04
N THR A 68 -4.68 -11.39 9.24
CA THR A 68 -5.91 -11.10 9.99
C THR A 68 -5.72 -10.88 11.48
N THR A 69 -4.56 -11.24 12.03
CA THR A 69 -4.28 -11.10 13.47
C THR A 69 -4.02 -9.65 13.88
N GLY A 70 -3.36 -8.86 13.02
CA GLY A 70 -2.88 -7.52 13.38
C GLY A 70 -1.80 -7.56 14.45
N GLU A 71 -1.10 -8.69 14.60
CA GLU A 71 0.06 -8.82 15.47
C GLU A 71 1.24 -8.08 14.83
N TYR A 72 1.28 -6.78 15.04
CA TYR A 72 2.45 -5.97 14.75
C TYR A 72 3.63 -6.53 15.53
N LYS A 73 4.65 -7.02 14.82
CA LYS A 73 5.87 -7.48 15.47
C LYS A 73 6.64 -6.25 15.95
N GLU A 74 6.47 -5.92 17.22
CA GLU A 74 7.35 -4.98 17.91
C GLU A 74 8.81 -5.38 17.76
N ARG A 75 9.72 -4.41 17.98
CA ARG A 75 11.16 -4.65 18.03
C ARG A 75 11.51 -5.63 19.16
N GLN A 76 11.38 -6.94 18.92
CA GLN A 76 11.64 -7.99 19.90
C GLN A 76 11.08 -7.71 21.33
N GLY A 77 9.94 -7.01 21.44
CA GLY A 77 9.32 -6.63 22.72
C GLY A 77 9.85 -5.35 23.38
N GLU A 78 10.59 -4.51 22.64
CA GLU A 78 11.15 -3.23 23.12
C GLU A 78 10.34 -1.99 22.70
N GLY A 79 9.14 -2.17 22.14
CA GLY A 79 8.25 -1.08 21.72
C GLY A 79 8.19 -0.81 20.20
N PRO A 80 7.72 0.38 19.78
CA PRO A 80 7.44 0.70 18.37
C PRO A 80 8.71 0.70 17.50
N ILE A 81 8.55 0.39 16.22
CA ILE A 81 9.63 0.39 15.24
C ILE A 81 9.97 1.85 14.87
N ASP A 82 11.22 2.24 15.08
CA ASP A 82 11.72 3.57 14.70
C ASP A 82 12.47 3.51 13.36
N ASN A 83 12.96 2.33 12.95
CA ASN A 83 13.69 2.15 11.71
C ASN A 83 13.33 0.80 11.03
N PRO A 84 13.09 0.78 9.70
CA PRO A 84 12.84 -0.47 8.95
C PRO A 84 13.86 -1.58 9.18
N SER A 85 15.15 -1.24 9.41
CA SER A 85 16.20 -2.23 9.69
C SER A 85 15.94 -3.08 10.93
N GLU A 86 15.12 -2.60 11.86
CA GLU A 86 14.77 -3.29 13.11
C GLU A 86 13.87 -4.51 12.88
N VAL A 87 13.25 -4.62 11.69
CA VAL A 87 12.36 -5.73 11.31
C VAL A 87 12.75 -6.39 9.98
N GLY A 88 14.00 -6.21 9.55
CA GLY A 88 14.54 -6.86 8.35
C GLY A 88 14.73 -5.93 7.15
N GLY A 89 14.39 -4.65 7.28
CA GLY A 89 14.60 -3.64 6.24
C GLY A 89 13.52 -3.63 5.18
N TRP A 90 13.78 -2.91 4.08
CA TRP A 90 12.90 -2.88 2.93
C TRP A 90 12.98 -4.19 2.14
N PRO A 91 11.85 -4.69 1.61
CA PRO A 91 11.89 -5.85 0.73
C PRO A 91 12.73 -5.54 -0.51
N THR A 92 13.43 -6.56 -1.01
CA THR A 92 14.12 -6.44 -2.30
C THR A 92 13.08 -6.54 -3.40
N LEU A 93 12.90 -5.45 -4.15
CA LEU A 93 11.99 -5.42 -5.29
C LEU A 93 12.67 -6.06 -6.50
N SER A 94 12.18 -7.23 -6.91
CA SER A 94 12.61 -7.87 -8.15
C SER A 94 12.02 -7.10 -9.33
N THR A 95 12.87 -6.57 -10.21
CA THR A 95 12.45 -5.88 -11.43
C THR A 95 12.77 -6.73 -12.65
N ALA A 96 11.79 -6.91 -13.53
CA ALA A 96 12.01 -7.42 -14.88
C ALA A 96 12.04 -6.24 -15.88
N ALA A 97 12.50 -6.50 -17.11
CA ALA A 97 12.30 -5.54 -18.18
C ALA A 97 10.78 -5.35 -18.39
N PRO A 98 10.26 -4.13 -18.37
CA PRO A 98 8.84 -3.90 -18.61
C PRO A 98 8.51 -4.31 -20.05
N PRO A 99 7.32 -4.88 -20.29
CA PRO A 99 6.86 -5.16 -21.63
C PRO A 99 6.64 -3.86 -22.41
N GLU A 100 6.59 -3.95 -23.74
CA GLU A 100 6.34 -2.79 -24.60
C GLU A 100 4.88 -2.32 -24.45
N ASP A 101 4.72 -1.00 -24.33
CA ASP A 101 3.46 -0.28 -24.16
C ASP A 101 3.60 1.00 -25.01
N ALA A 102 3.09 0.94 -26.24
CA ALA A 102 3.34 1.95 -27.26
C ALA A 102 2.58 3.26 -27.00
N ASP A 103 1.36 3.19 -26.47
CA ASP A 103 0.53 4.35 -26.15
C ASP A 103 0.64 4.84 -24.70
N LYS A 104 1.33 4.08 -23.85
CA LYS A 104 1.70 4.40 -22.47
C LYS A 104 0.50 4.48 -21.54
N ASP A 105 -0.47 3.60 -21.75
CA ASP A 105 -1.69 3.55 -20.95
C ASP A 105 -1.60 2.57 -19.76
N GLY A 106 -0.49 1.84 -19.66
CA GLY A 106 -0.22 0.88 -18.60
C GLY A 106 -0.59 -0.56 -18.96
N VAL A 107 -1.12 -0.80 -20.15
CA VAL A 107 -1.44 -2.13 -20.68
C VAL A 107 -0.42 -2.50 -21.78
N PRO A 108 0.20 -3.69 -21.74
CA PRO A 108 1.17 -4.09 -22.75
C PRO A 108 0.57 -4.35 -24.13
N ASP A 109 1.30 -3.99 -25.18
CA ASP A 109 0.95 -4.23 -26.58
C ASP A 109 0.55 -5.69 -26.86
N ASP A 110 1.27 -6.65 -26.25
CA ASP A 110 1.01 -8.08 -26.41
C ASP A 110 -0.30 -8.49 -25.75
N ARG A 111 -0.63 -7.93 -24.58
CA ARG A 111 -1.88 -8.21 -23.87
C ARG A 111 -3.07 -7.68 -24.65
N GLU A 112 -2.94 -6.47 -25.20
CA GLU A 112 -3.99 -5.86 -26.02
C GLU A 112 -4.30 -6.63 -27.30
N GLN A 113 -3.36 -7.46 -27.76
CA GLN A 113 -3.54 -8.36 -28.90
C GLN A 113 -4.21 -9.71 -28.54
N THR A 114 -4.15 -10.16 -27.28
CA THR A 114 -4.52 -11.54 -26.89
C THR A 114 -5.87 -11.72 -26.17
N THR A 115 -6.49 -10.67 -25.62
CA THR A 115 -7.66 -10.80 -24.70
C THR A 115 -8.73 -9.72 -24.95
N PRO A 116 -10.06 -10.00 -24.84
CA PRO A 116 -10.91 -10.88 -25.65
C PRO A 116 -11.57 -10.21 -26.89
N ALA A 117 -11.83 -11.07 -27.89
CA ALA A 117 -12.89 -11.08 -28.93
C ALA A 117 -13.14 -9.92 -29.92
N ASN A 118 -12.63 -8.69 -29.76
CA ASN A 118 -12.97 -7.64 -30.76
C ASN A 118 -11.96 -6.49 -30.95
N ARG A 119 -10.68 -6.70 -30.62
CA ARG A 119 -9.68 -5.63 -30.69
C ARG A 119 -8.91 -5.65 -32.00
N SER A 120 -8.97 -4.52 -32.71
CA SER A 120 -8.20 -4.24 -33.92
C SER A 120 -6.71 -4.12 -33.56
N PRO A 121 -5.77 -4.39 -34.49
CA PRO A 121 -4.33 -4.11 -34.29
C PRO A 121 -4.01 -2.66 -33.91
N GLU A 122 -4.93 -1.72 -34.15
CA GLU A 122 -4.77 -0.31 -33.78
C GLU A 122 -5.01 -0.01 -32.30
N TRP A 123 -5.52 -0.99 -31.55
CA TRP A 123 -5.87 -0.85 -30.15
C TRP A 123 -4.67 -0.43 -29.28
N LYS A 124 -3.49 -0.98 -29.58
CA LYS A 124 -2.22 -0.68 -28.91
C LYS A 124 -1.66 0.73 -29.10
N ASN A 125 -2.36 1.57 -29.85
CA ASN A 125 -1.96 2.94 -30.14
C ASN A 125 -3.01 3.95 -29.65
N ASP A 126 -4.01 3.52 -28.87
CA ASP A 126 -5.08 4.37 -28.36
C ASP A 126 -5.21 4.25 -26.84
N PRO A 127 -4.63 5.20 -26.08
CA PRO A 127 -4.49 5.10 -24.62
C PRO A 127 -5.82 5.25 -23.85
N ARG A 128 -6.93 5.49 -24.58
CA ARG A 128 -8.27 5.48 -23.99
C ARG A 128 -8.75 4.06 -23.71
N ASN A 129 -8.13 3.08 -24.34
CA ASN A 129 -8.53 1.70 -24.29
C ASN A 129 -8.30 1.06 -22.92
N ALA A 130 -7.22 1.40 -22.21
CA ALA A 130 -7.03 0.99 -20.81
C ALA A 130 -8.25 1.24 -19.91
N GLN A 131 -9.02 2.30 -20.18
CA GLN A 131 -10.15 2.73 -19.35
C GLN A 131 -11.49 2.12 -19.75
N LEU A 132 -11.55 1.40 -20.87
CA LEU A 132 -12.78 0.75 -21.32
C LEU A 132 -13.05 -0.54 -20.53
N ASP A 133 -14.34 -0.82 -20.36
CA ASP A 133 -14.87 -2.08 -19.84
C ASP A 133 -15.60 -2.77 -21.00
N ASP A 134 -14.83 -3.48 -21.84
CA ASP A 134 -15.36 -4.08 -23.07
C ASP A 134 -16.23 -5.32 -22.79
N ASN A 135 -16.04 -5.96 -21.64
CA ASN A 135 -16.75 -7.19 -21.26
C ASN A 135 -17.99 -6.90 -20.39
N GLY A 136 -18.13 -5.68 -19.86
CA GLY A 136 -19.25 -5.19 -19.06
C GLY A 136 -19.28 -5.75 -17.63
N ASP A 137 -18.15 -6.19 -17.09
CA ASP A 137 -18.05 -6.79 -15.76
C ASP A 137 -17.79 -5.78 -14.64
N GLY A 138 -17.63 -4.50 -15.00
CA GLY A 138 -17.37 -3.41 -14.08
C GLY A 138 -15.88 -3.16 -13.81
N ARG A 139 -14.97 -3.80 -14.54
CA ARG A 139 -13.52 -3.54 -14.49
C ARG A 139 -13.01 -3.00 -15.82
N THR A 140 -12.09 -2.08 -15.72
CA THR A 140 -11.37 -1.57 -16.88
C THR A 140 -10.33 -2.57 -17.37
N ASN A 141 -9.93 -2.45 -18.63
CA ASN A 141 -8.88 -3.26 -19.23
C ASN A 141 -7.55 -3.22 -18.46
N LEU A 142 -7.22 -2.06 -17.90
CA LEU A 142 -6.05 -1.92 -17.03
C LEU A 142 -6.22 -2.70 -15.72
N GLU A 143 -7.37 -2.62 -15.07
CA GLU A 143 -7.64 -3.37 -13.83
C GLU A 143 -7.63 -4.88 -14.05
N GLU A 144 -8.15 -5.35 -15.19
CA GLU A 144 -8.04 -6.75 -15.61
C GLU A 144 -6.57 -7.17 -15.74
N TYR A 145 -5.77 -6.41 -16.49
CA TYR A 145 -4.35 -6.70 -16.67
C TYR A 145 -3.57 -6.71 -15.34
N LEU A 146 -3.78 -5.71 -14.48
CA LEU A 146 -3.16 -5.64 -13.16
C LEU A 146 -3.55 -6.83 -12.28
N THR A 147 -4.81 -7.29 -12.38
CA THR A 147 -5.29 -8.47 -11.66
C THR A 147 -4.62 -9.73 -12.18
N GLU A 148 -4.52 -9.89 -13.50
CA GLU A 148 -3.91 -11.04 -14.18
C GLU A 148 -2.44 -11.22 -13.76
N ILE A 149 -1.61 -10.18 -13.90
CA ILE A 149 -0.18 -10.27 -13.56
C ILE A 149 0.08 -10.51 -12.07
N VAL A 150 -0.80 -10.02 -11.19
CA VAL A 150 -0.70 -10.29 -9.75
C VAL A 150 -1.09 -11.75 -9.47
N SER A 151 -2.10 -12.29 -10.18
CA SER A 151 -2.53 -13.67 -10.04
C SER A 151 -1.53 -14.70 -10.59
N GLU A 152 -0.74 -14.36 -11.61
CA GLU A 152 0.28 -15.24 -12.19
C GLU A 152 1.59 -15.31 -11.39
N SER A 153 1.80 -14.38 -10.46
CA SER A 153 3.04 -14.24 -9.67
C SER A 153 3.24 -15.27 -8.54
N GLU A 154 2.75 -16.50 -8.68
CA GLU A 154 2.91 -17.59 -7.69
C GLU A 154 4.26 -18.32 -7.74
#